data_AF-A0A151IHR8-F1
#
_entry.id   AF-A0A151IHR8-F1
#
_cell.length_a   1.000
_cell.length_b   1.000
_cell.length_c   1.000
_cell.angle_alpha   90.00
_cell.angle_beta   90.00
_cell.angle_gamma   90.00
#
_symmetry.space_group_name_H-M   'P 1'
#
loop_
_entity.id
_entity.type
_entity.pdbx_description
1 polymer ?
#
loop_
_entity_poly.entity_id
_entity_poly.type
_entity_poly.pdbx_seq_one_letter_code
_entity_poly.pdbx_strand_id
1 'polypeptide(L)'
;MGPLSLKYVEPILRGHNESGMDRVYGAYLDKDGLMLGSKRFDVDDVDNIIIDGVRYAGTPGLYELIFKRIPDDTLQTEQDMREYKSMLQATNAHKHKHHSQGRVLANRGYKYKNIIKPLVTPKKKSGKGLPRAMTLNNDAIEYVHWDDPNELVDRLRLLDASHRAGNTAHGNEMLL
;
A
#
# COMPACT_ATOMS: atom_id res chain seq x y z
N MET A 1 -6.66 -8.93 23.81
CA MET A 1 -5.47 -9.08 22.96
C MET A 1 -5.21 -10.56 22.80
N GLY A 2 -5.18 -11.03 21.57
CA GLY A 2 -4.83 -12.42 21.28
C GLY A 2 -3.32 -12.67 21.35
N PRO A 3 -2.88 -13.91 21.09
CA PRO A 3 -1.47 -14.31 21.19
C PRO A 3 -0.52 -13.50 20.29
N LEU A 4 -0.93 -13.09 19.09
CA LEU A 4 -0.09 -12.27 18.20
C LEU A 4 0.06 -10.86 18.75
N SER A 5 -1.02 -10.25 19.23
CA SER A 5 -0.97 -8.93 19.88
C SER A 5 0.00 -8.93 21.05
N LEU A 6 -0.05 -9.96 21.91
CA LEU A 6 0.86 -10.07 23.05
C LEU A 6 2.32 -10.21 22.59
N LYS A 7 2.57 -10.92 21.49
CA LYS A 7 3.93 -11.10 20.97
C LYS A 7 4.50 -9.82 20.32
N TYR A 8 3.70 -9.08 19.57
CA TYR A 8 4.20 -7.99 18.72
C TYR A 8 3.84 -6.59 19.21
N VAL A 9 2.64 -6.41 19.75
CA VAL A 9 2.13 -5.10 20.18
C VAL A 9 2.58 -4.77 21.59
N GLU A 10 2.47 -5.72 22.52
CA GLU A 10 2.77 -5.49 23.93
C GLU A 10 4.19 -4.95 24.19
N PRO A 11 5.27 -5.44 23.52
CA PRO A 11 6.60 -4.86 23.68
C PRO A 11 6.67 -3.38 23.30
N ILE A 12 5.93 -2.97 22.26
CA ILE A 12 5.86 -1.56 21.83
C ILE A 12 5.15 -0.71 22.87
N LEU A 13 4.03 -1.21 23.43
CA LEU A 13 3.27 -0.50 24.47
C LEU A 13 4.06 -0.34 25.77
N ARG A 14 4.89 -1.33 26.13
CA ARG A 14 5.77 -1.27 27.30
C ARG A 14 7.02 -0.41 27.10
N GLY A 15 7.22 0.15 25.91
CA GLY A 15 8.41 0.93 25.57
C GLY A 15 9.70 0.09 25.49
N HIS A 16 9.57 -1.23 25.33
CA HIS A 16 10.71 -2.11 25.17
C HIS A 16 11.30 -1.94 23.76
N ASN A 17 12.52 -1.40 23.70
CA ASN A 17 13.27 -1.27 22.45
C ASN A 17 13.89 -2.61 22.05
N GLU A 18 13.07 -3.55 21.60
CA GLU A 18 13.58 -4.76 20.98
C GLU A 18 14.33 -4.42 19.68
N SER A 19 15.60 -4.84 19.58
CA SER A 19 16.52 -4.50 18.48
C SER A 19 16.07 -5.00 17.10
N GLY A 20 15.08 -5.90 17.06
CA GLY A 20 14.48 -6.45 15.84
C GLY A 20 13.26 -5.69 15.31
N MET A 21 12.69 -4.76 16.08
CA MET A 21 11.49 -4.03 15.67
C MET A 21 11.81 -2.96 14.62
N ASP A 22 10.89 -2.76 13.68
CA ASP A 22 11.01 -1.74 12.64
C ASP A 22 10.53 -0.38 13.15
N ARG A 23 11.46 0.57 13.22
CA ARG A 23 11.20 1.94 13.66
C ARG A 23 10.91 2.89 12.50
N VAL A 24 10.99 2.40 11.26
CA VAL A 24 10.89 3.23 10.06
C VAL A 24 9.53 3.08 9.38
N TYR A 25 9.09 1.85 9.14
CA TYR A 25 7.80 1.57 8.49
C TYR A 25 6.82 0.81 9.39
N GLY A 26 7.27 0.41 10.58
CA GLY A 26 6.47 -0.37 11.50
C GLY A 26 5.57 0.46 12.40
N ALA A 27 4.69 -0.24 13.11
CA ALA A 27 3.80 0.40 14.07
C ALA A 27 4.59 0.94 15.26
N TYR A 28 4.17 2.08 15.78
CA TYR A 28 4.85 2.79 16.86
C TYR A 28 3.84 3.41 17.83
N LEU A 29 4.26 3.59 19.08
CA LEU A 29 3.45 4.28 20.08
C LEU A 29 3.64 5.81 19.94
N ASP A 30 2.53 6.53 19.80
CA ASP A 30 2.46 7.98 19.88
C ASP A 30 1.51 8.41 21.02
N LYS A 31 1.39 9.72 21.26
CA LYS A 31 0.45 10.30 22.23
C LYS A 31 -1.01 9.86 22.00
N ASP A 32 -1.37 9.59 20.75
CA ASP A 32 -2.72 9.18 20.33
C ASP A 32 -2.92 7.66 20.42
N GLY A 33 -1.91 6.91 20.87
CA GLY A 33 -1.94 5.46 20.95
C GLY A 33 -1.04 4.80 19.90
N LEU A 34 -1.33 3.54 19.60
CA LEU A 34 -0.56 2.79 18.62
C LEU A 34 -0.91 3.24 17.21
N MET A 35 0.10 3.57 16.43
CA MET A 35 -0.01 4.18 15.11
C MET A 35 0.68 3.31 14.06
N LEU A 36 0.13 3.30 12.85
CA LEU A 36 0.84 2.89 11.64
C LEU A 36 0.72 4.04 10.65
N GLY A 37 1.85 4.59 10.23
CA GLY A 37 1.87 5.80 9.40
C GLY A 37 1.05 6.93 10.02
N SER A 38 0.07 7.46 9.30
CA SER A 38 -0.79 8.56 9.76
C SER A 38 -2.09 8.12 10.43
N LYS A 39 -2.32 6.81 10.61
CA LYS A 39 -3.59 6.26 11.11
C LYS A 39 -3.37 5.48 12.40
N ARG A 40 -4.43 5.39 13.21
CA ARG A 40 -4.46 4.51 14.38
C ARG A 40 -4.40 3.06 13.96
N PHE A 41 -3.67 2.29 14.74
CA PHE A 41 -3.51 0.85 14.61
C PHE A 41 -4.17 0.20 15.83
N ASP A 42 -5.34 -0.39 15.61
CA ASP A 42 -6.09 -1.08 16.65
C ASP A 42 -6.07 -2.59 16.38
N VAL A 43 -6.23 -3.38 17.45
CA VAL A 43 -6.31 -4.83 17.36
C VAL A 43 -7.45 -5.34 18.22
N ASP A 44 -8.25 -6.25 17.68
CA ASP A 44 -9.35 -6.87 18.42
C ASP A 44 -8.88 -8.00 19.36
N ASP A 45 -9.83 -8.68 20.00
CA ASP A 45 -9.57 -9.76 20.94
C ASP A 45 -9.05 -11.05 20.29
N VAL A 46 -9.21 -11.19 18.97
CA VAL A 46 -8.79 -12.35 18.17
C VAL A 46 -7.66 -12.02 17.18
N ASP A 47 -6.89 -10.97 17.47
CA ASP A 47 -5.72 -10.50 16.72
C ASP A 47 -5.98 -9.89 15.33
N ASN A 48 -7.22 -9.62 14.94
CA ASN A 48 -7.47 -8.89 13.70
C ASN A 48 -7.04 -7.44 13.84
N ILE A 49 -6.43 -6.93 12.78
CA ILE A 49 -5.91 -5.57 12.71
C ILE A 49 -7.00 -4.66 12.17
N ILE A 50 -7.20 -3.51 12.80
CA ILE A 50 -8.19 -2.51 12.43
C ILE A 50 -7.47 -1.19 12.15
N ILE A 51 -7.56 -0.71 10.91
CA ILE A 51 -6.94 0.55 10.46
C ILE A 51 -7.97 1.29 9.62
N ASP A 52 -8.27 2.53 10.00
CA ASP A 52 -9.22 3.40 9.28
C ASP A 52 -10.60 2.76 9.05
N GLY A 53 -11.06 1.92 10.00
CA GLY A 53 -12.32 1.17 9.90
C GLY A 53 -12.25 -0.11 9.05
N VAL A 54 -11.14 -0.37 8.37
CA VAL A 54 -10.90 -1.61 7.62
C VAL A 54 -10.32 -2.68 8.53
N ARG A 55 -10.88 -3.89 8.48
CA ARG A 55 -10.42 -5.06 9.24
C ARG A 55 -9.59 -5.99 8.37
N TYR A 56 -8.43 -6.40 8.87
CA TYR A 56 -7.50 -7.32 8.24
C TYR A 56 -7.30 -8.54 9.14
N ALA A 57 -7.15 -9.72 8.54
CA ALA A 57 -6.97 -10.95 9.30
C ALA A 57 -5.62 -10.95 10.04
N GLY A 58 -5.64 -11.30 11.32
CA GLY A 58 -4.42 -11.39 12.12
C GLY A 58 -3.59 -12.62 11.76
N THR A 59 -2.62 -12.50 10.86
CA THR A 59 -1.72 -13.59 10.48
C THR A 59 -0.29 -13.36 11.01
N PRO A 60 0.46 -14.43 11.36
CA PRO A 60 1.87 -14.27 11.75
C PRO A 60 2.71 -13.52 10.69
N GLY A 61 2.48 -13.80 9.40
CA GLY A 61 3.17 -13.15 8.30
C GLY A 61 2.89 -11.64 8.23
N LEU A 62 1.64 -11.23 8.41
CA LEU A 62 1.25 -9.82 8.38
C LEU A 62 1.82 -9.05 9.59
N TYR A 63 1.79 -9.66 10.78
CA TYR A 63 2.43 -9.07 11.97
C TYR A 63 3.95 -8.94 11.81
N GLU A 64 4.63 -9.93 11.24
CA GLU A 64 6.06 -9.83 10.91
C GLU A 64 6.32 -8.65 9.97
N LEU A 65 5.54 -8.52 8.89
CA LEU A 65 5.64 -7.43 7.92
C LEU A 65 5.46 -6.05 8.57
N ILE A 66 4.56 -5.91 9.54
CA ILE A 66 4.30 -4.65 10.21
C ILE A 66 5.41 -4.36 11.23
N PHE A 67 5.69 -5.28 12.15
CA PHE A 67 6.49 -4.98 13.35
C PHE A 67 7.99 -5.22 13.18
N LYS A 68 8.44 -6.15 12.33
CA LYS A 68 9.86 -6.51 12.25
C LYS A 68 10.61 -5.75 11.17
N ARG A 69 11.88 -5.44 11.46
CA ARG A 69 12.82 -4.79 10.52
C ARG A 69 13.32 -5.75 9.45
N ILE A 70 13.46 -7.01 9.83
CA ILE A 70 13.80 -8.14 8.96
C ILE A 70 12.73 -9.18 9.30
N PRO A 71 11.60 -9.20 8.59
CA PRO A 71 10.57 -10.18 8.84
C PRO A 71 11.04 -11.57 8.41
N ASP A 72 10.47 -12.61 9.03
CA ASP A 72 10.68 -13.98 8.58
C ASP A 72 9.90 -14.22 7.28
N ASP A 73 10.63 -14.39 6.18
CA ASP A 73 10.06 -14.59 4.85
C ASP A 73 9.34 -15.95 4.72
N THR A 74 9.58 -16.90 5.64
CA THR A 74 8.89 -18.20 5.64
C THR A 74 7.46 -18.14 6.18
N LEU A 75 7.11 -17.08 6.92
CA LEU A 75 5.79 -16.90 7.53
C LEU A 75 4.83 -16.09 6.64
N GLN A 76 5.34 -15.46 5.58
CA GLN A 76 4.60 -14.52 4.75
C GLN A 76 3.91 -15.22 3.58
N THR A 77 2.63 -14.95 3.40
CA THR A 77 1.86 -15.38 2.24
C THR A 77 1.71 -14.23 1.22
N GLU A 78 1.36 -14.57 -0.02
CA GLU A 78 1.00 -13.57 -1.03
C GLU A 78 -0.20 -12.70 -0.62
N GLN A 79 -1.09 -13.22 0.22
CA GLN A 79 -2.20 -12.43 0.78
C GLN A 79 -1.68 -11.40 1.78
N ASP A 80 -0.77 -11.78 2.68
CA ASP A 80 -0.16 -10.85 3.64
C ASP A 80 0.55 -9.70 2.93
N MET A 81 1.24 -9.99 1.82
CA MET A 81 1.90 -8.96 1.00
C MET A 81 0.90 -7.99 0.35
N ARG A 82 -0.25 -8.48 -0.11
CA ARG A 82 -1.33 -7.64 -0.66
C ARG A 82 -1.96 -6.76 0.42
N GLU A 83 -2.25 -7.33 1.58
CA GLU A 83 -2.84 -6.60 2.71
C GLU A 83 -1.89 -5.57 3.26
N TYR A 84 -0.62 -5.93 3.45
CA TYR A 84 0.41 -5.00 3.89
C TYR A 84 0.59 -3.84 2.89
N LYS A 85 0.54 -4.11 1.58
CA LYS A 85 0.54 -3.04 0.57
C LYS A 85 -0.66 -2.11 0.73
N SER A 86 -1.87 -2.65 0.91
CA SER A 86 -3.08 -1.85 1.15
C SER A 86 -2.93 -0.98 2.40
N MET A 87 -2.43 -1.53 3.51
CA MET A 87 -2.15 -0.77 4.73
C MET A 87 -1.13 0.34 4.50
N LEU A 88 -0.02 0.06 3.81
CA LEU A 88 0.99 1.07 3.51
C LEU A 88 0.42 2.25 2.71
N GLN A 89 -0.52 1.99 1.79
CA GLN A 89 -1.19 3.02 0.99
C GLN A 89 -2.20 3.81 1.84
N ALA A 90 -3.07 3.13 2.58
CA ALA A 90 -4.08 3.77 3.44
C ALA A 90 -3.48 4.65 4.54
N THR A 91 -2.32 4.25 5.07
CA THR A 91 -1.66 4.94 6.19
C THR A 91 -0.52 5.85 5.78
N ASN A 92 -0.08 5.81 4.52
CA ASN A 92 1.13 6.48 4.06
C ASN A 92 2.39 6.14 4.88
N ALA A 93 2.44 5.00 5.58
CA ALA A 93 3.60 4.60 6.40
C ALA A 93 4.92 4.51 5.63
N HIS A 94 4.84 4.30 4.31
CA HIS A 94 6.00 4.28 3.42
C HIS A 94 6.47 5.67 2.94
N LYS A 95 5.79 6.76 3.31
CA LYS A 95 6.06 8.12 2.85
C LYS A 95 6.67 8.99 3.94
N HIS A 96 7.47 9.97 3.54
CA HIS A 96 8.02 10.96 4.48
C HIS A 96 6.89 11.67 5.25
N LYS A 97 7.06 11.73 6.58
CA LYS A 97 6.10 12.35 7.51
C LYS A 97 4.68 11.78 7.42
N HIS A 98 4.53 10.59 6.84
CA HIS A 98 3.23 9.95 6.59
C HIS A 98 2.27 10.83 5.77
N HIS A 99 2.81 11.75 4.97
CA HIS A 99 2.03 12.69 4.18
C HIS A 99 1.58 12.02 2.87
N SER A 100 0.32 12.22 2.48
CA SER A 100 -0.25 11.63 1.25
C SER A 100 0.51 12.03 -0.01
N GLN A 101 0.94 13.27 -0.12
CA GLN A 101 1.79 13.78 -1.20
C GLN A 101 3.29 13.63 -0.92
N GLY A 102 3.66 12.93 0.16
CA GLY A 102 5.04 12.69 0.53
C GLY A 102 5.75 11.79 -0.48
N ARG A 103 7.06 12.02 -0.67
CA ARG A 103 7.91 11.08 -1.41
C ARG A 103 8.08 9.80 -0.58
N VAL A 104 8.31 8.68 -1.26
CA VAL A 104 8.66 7.40 -0.60
C VAL A 104 9.88 7.61 0.29
N LEU A 105 9.78 7.19 1.55
CA LEU A 105 10.85 7.24 2.55
C LEU A 105 11.89 6.16 2.21
N ALA A 106 12.77 6.45 1.25
CA ALA A 106 13.78 5.50 0.80
C ALA A 106 14.97 5.41 1.76
N ASN A 107 15.49 4.20 1.99
CA ASN A 107 16.72 4.00 2.77
C ASN A 107 17.50 2.75 2.30
N ARG A 108 18.62 2.42 2.98
CA ARG A 108 19.50 1.30 2.61
C ARG A 108 19.13 -0.03 3.30
N GLY A 109 18.12 -0.03 4.18
CA GLY A 109 17.73 -1.16 5.01
C GLY A 109 17.06 -2.30 4.23
N TYR A 110 17.03 -3.48 4.86
CA TYR A 110 16.47 -4.71 4.28
C TYR A 110 15.01 -4.49 3.83
N LYS A 111 14.17 -4.05 4.76
CA LYS A 111 12.74 -3.86 4.53
C LYS A 111 12.45 -2.92 3.37
N TYR A 112 13.20 -1.82 3.23
CA TYR A 112 13.03 -0.95 2.07
C TYR A 112 13.35 -1.67 0.77
N LYS A 113 14.52 -2.31 0.68
CA LYS A 113 15.01 -2.92 -0.57
C LYS A 113 14.15 -4.08 -1.04
N ASN A 114 13.71 -4.93 -0.11
CA ASN A 114 13.10 -6.21 -0.41
C ASN A 114 11.58 -6.21 -0.30
N ILE A 115 10.99 -5.28 0.46
CA ILE A 115 9.55 -5.29 0.76
C ILE A 115 8.92 -3.98 0.29
N ILE A 116 9.30 -2.84 0.87
CA ILE A 116 8.64 -1.55 0.59
C ILE A 116 8.83 -1.15 -0.88
N LYS A 117 10.06 -1.13 -1.39
CA LYS A 117 10.35 -0.69 -2.76
C LYS A 117 9.61 -1.56 -3.78
N PRO A 118 9.66 -2.90 -3.75
CA PRO A 118 8.88 -3.72 -4.69
C PRO A 118 7.36 -3.52 -4.61
N LEU A 119 6.82 -3.25 -3.42
CA LEU A 119 5.38 -3.06 -3.22
C LEU A 119 4.87 -1.70 -3.71
N VAL A 120 5.67 -0.64 -3.53
CA VAL A 120 5.23 0.75 -3.80
C VAL A 120 5.80 1.33 -5.11
N THR A 121 6.84 0.72 -5.69
CA THR A 121 7.35 1.13 -7.00
C THR A 121 6.70 0.28 -8.09
N PRO A 122 6.11 0.90 -9.13
CA PRO A 122 5.57 0.14 -10.24
C PRO A 122 6.69 -0.61 -10.94
N LYS A 123 6.46 -1.88 -11.26
CA LYS A 123 7.35 -2.62 -12.15
C LYS A 123 7.37 -1.87 -13.48
N LYS A 124 8.54 -1.32 -13.85
CA LYS A 124 8.74 -0.79 -15.20
C LYS A 124 8.50 -1.96 -16.16
N LYS A 125 7.44 -1.90 -16.97
CA LYS A 125 7.41 -2.72 -18.18
C LYS A 125 8.64 -2.29 -18.98
N SER A 126 9.63 -3.18 -19.11
CA SER A 126 10.74 -2.94 -20.03
C SER A 126 10.11 -2.79 -21.40
N GLY A 127 10.04 -1.56 -21.90
CA GLY A 127 9.57 -1.28 -23.24
C GLY A 127 10.55 -1.89 -24.21
N LYS A 128 10.25 -3.08 -24.71
CA LYS A 128 10.80 -3.52 -26.00
C LYS A 128 10.25 -2.51 -27.00
N GLY A 129 11.13 -1.67 -27.54
CA GLY A 129 10.80 -0.41 -28.21
C GLY A 129 9.55 -0.47 -29.08
N LEU A 130 8.71 0.56 -28.95
CA LEU A 130 7.54 0.78 -29.80
C LEU A 130 7.97 0.70 -31.29
N PRO A 131 7.30 -0.07 -32.16
CA PRO A 131 7.51 0.06 -33.59
C PRO A 131 7.21 1.51 -34.00
N ARG A 132 8.07 2.07 -34.86
CA ARG A 132 8.17 3.49 -35.26
C ARG A 132 6.93 4.12 -35.94
N ALA A 133 5.74 3.54 -35.80
CA ALA A 133 4.53 3.98 -36.50
C ALA A 133 3.56 4.83 -35.64
N MET A 134 3.93 5.24 -34.42
CA MET A 134 3.12 6.18 -33.63
C MET A 134 3.96 7.40 -33.27
N THR A 135 3.90 8.43 -34.12
CA THR A 135 4.34 9.77 -33.76
C THR A 135 3.42 10.27 -32.65
N LEU A 136 3.93 10.32 -31.41
CA LEU A 136 3.29 11.02 -30.30
C LEU A 136 3.49 12.52 -30.56
N ASN A 137 2.40 13.25 -30.77
CA ASN A 137 2.44 14.72 -30.78
C ASN A 137 2.80 15.20 -29.37
N ASN A 138 3.53 16.32 -29.30
CA ASN A 138 4.13 16.91 -28.09
C ASN A 138 3.12 17.45 -27.05
N ASP A 139 1.86 17.03 -27.10
CA ASP A 139 0.88 17.42 -26.11
C ASP A 139 1.12 16.58 -24.85
N ALA A 140 1.42 17.26 -23.74
CA ALA A 140 1.72 16.63 -22.47
C ALA A 140 0.61 15.64 -22.10
N ILE A 141 0.94 14.34 -22.09
CA ILE A 141 0.03 13.32 -21.59
C ILE A 141 -0.08 13.55 -20.09
N GLU A 142 -1.15 14.21 -19.66
CA GLU A 142 -1.50 14.36 -18.26
C GLU A 142 -1.88 12.97 -17.70
N TYR A 143 -0.93 12.35 -17.03
CA TYR A 143 -1.13 11.05 -16.42
C TYR A 143 -1.91 11.22 -15.10
N VAL A 144 -3.24 11.10 -15.19
CA VAL A 144 -4.12 11.08 -14.02
C VAL A 144 -3.95 9.77 -13.26
N HIS A 145 -3.55 9.88 -11.98
CA HIS A 145 -3.34 8.77 -11.05
C HIS A 145 -4.69 8.41 -10.40
N TRP A 146 -5.15 7.16 -10.56
CA TRP A 146 -6.41 6.67 -9.96
C TRP A 146 -6.10 5.77 -8.77
N ASP A 147 -6.73 6.03 -7.62
CA ASP A 147 -6.36 5.48 -6.30
C ASP A 147 -7.21 4.26 -5.86
N ASP A 148 -8.29 3.91 -6.57
CA ASP A 148 -9.16 2.75 -6.26
C ASP A 148 -9.51 1.92 -7.53
N PRO A 149 -9.38 0.58 -7.53
CA PRO A 149 -9.83 -0.27 -8.64
C PRO A 149 -11.33 -0.17 -8.99
N ASN A 150 -12.20 0.29 -8.07
CA ASN A 150 -13.63 0.50 -8.36
C ASN A 150 -13.89 1.72 -9.25
N GLU A 151 -12.98 2.70 -9.28
CA GLU A 151 -13.11 3.89 -10.15
C GLU A 151 -13.01 3.55 -11.63
N LEU A 152 -12.31 2.46 -11.98
CA LEU A 152 -12.25 1.94 -13.36
C LEU A 152 -13.62 1.43 -13.82
N VAL A 153 -14.36 0.80 -12.92
CA VAL A 153 -15.69 0.23 -13.23
C VAL A 153 -16.72 1.34 -13.39
N ASP A 154 -16.67 2.38 -12.56
CA ASP A 154 -17.59 3.51 -12.66
C ASP A 154 -17.31 4.41 -13.87
N ARG A 155 -16.03 4.59 -14.24
CA ARG A 155 -15.67 5.25 -15.50
C ARG A 155 -16.08 4.42 -16.72
N LEU A 156 -15.90 3.10 -16.68
CA LEU A 156 -16.35 2.21 -17.77
C LEU A 156 -17.88 2.28 -17.94
N ARG A 157 -18.64 2.33 -16.84
CA ARG A 157 -20.10 2.54 -16.87
C ARG A 157 -20.47 3.92 -17.44
N LEU A 158 -19.75 4.96 -17.05
CA LEU A 158 -19.96 6.33 -17.56
C LEU A 158 -19.68 6.43 -19.06
N LEU A 159 -18.63 5.77 -19.55
CA LEU A 159 -18.28 5.69 -20.97
C LEU A 159 -19.30 4.85 -21.76
N ASP A 160 -19.74 3.71 -21.23
CA ASP A 160 -20.79 2.88 -21.85
C ASP A 160 -22.13 3.65 -21.94
N ALA A 161 -22.49 4.40 -20.90
CA ALA A 161 -23.67 5.25 -20.89
C ALA A 161 -23.59 6.40 -21.92
N SER A 162 -22.43 7.04 -22.05
CA SER A 162 -22.17 8.11 -23.03
C SER A 162 -22.23 7.58 -24.47
N HIS A 163 -21.71 6.38 -24.71
CA HIS A 163 -21.76 5.73 -26.02
C HIS A 163 -23.20 5.35 -26.42
N ARG A 164 -23.99 4.78 -25.49
CA ARG A 164 -25.41 4.46 -25.72
C ARG A 164 -26.28 5.69 -25.95
N ALA A 165 -25.86 6.86 -25.47
CA ALA A 165 -26.54 8.14 -25.70
C ALA A 165 -26.23 8.78 -27.07
N GLY A 166 -25.43 8.13 -27.93
CA GLY A 166 -25.24 8.53 -29.33
C GLY A 166 -24.12 9.55 -29.57
N ASN A 167 -23.20 9.76 -28.62
CA ASN A 167 -22.08 10.70 -28.77
C ASN A 167 -20.86 10.03 -29.43
N THR A 168 -20.60 10.31 -30.71
CA THR A 168 -19.49 9.75 -31.52
C THR A 168 -18.24 10.64 -31.59
N ALA A 169 -18.00 11.50 -30.60
CA ALA A 169 -16.83 12.39 -30.60
C ALA A 169 -15.53 11.75 -30.05
N HIS A 170 -15.61 10.61 -29.35
CA HIS A 170 -14.44 9.98 -28.72
C HIS A 170 -14.37 8.47 -29.02
N GLY A 171 -14.24 8.11 -30.30
CA GLY A 171 -14.05 6.73 -30.76
C GLY A 171 -12.70 6.09 -30.42
N ASN A 172 -11.75 6.82 -29.80
CA ASN A 172 -10.40 6.33 -29.53
C ASN A 172 -10.21 5.68 -28.15
N GLU A 173 -11.24 5.61 -27.30
CA GLU A 173 -11.11 5.05 -25.95
C GLU A 173 -11.68 3.62 -25.80
N MET A 174 -12.19 3.02 -26.89
CA MET A 174 -12.89 1.71 -26.85
C MET A 174 -12.12 0.56 -27.50
N LEU A 175 -10.78 0.63 -27.51
CA LEU A 175 -9.90 -0.47 -27.89
C LEU A 175 -8.70 -0.54 -26.92
N LEU A 176 -8.99 -0.88 -25.67
CA LEU A 176 -8.03 -1.46 -24.74
C LEU A 176 -8.70 -2.56 -23.91
#